data_AF-A0A6A3BEL5-F1
#
_entry.id   AF-A0A6A3BEL5-F1
#
_cell.length_a   1.000
_cell.length_b   1.000
_cell.length_c   1.000
_cell.angle_alpha   90.00
_cell.angle_beta   90.00
_cell.angle_gamma   90.00
#
_symmetry.space_group_name_H-M   'P 1'
#
loop_
_entity.id
_entity.type
_entity.pdbx_description
1 polymer ?
#
loop_
_entity_poly.entity_id
_entity_poly.type
_entity_poly.pdbx_seq_one_letter_code
_entity_poly.pdbx_strand_id
1 'polypeptide(L)'
;MGPELARTLLIFTAIDFSSNGFHGKIPEAIGELCAIQMLNLSHNSFTGHIPQSLGNLVQLESLDHLSNKLSGRIPSQLTNLTFLEVLIFSQNNLVGPIPYEKQFNTFETDSYQGNLGLCGFPLTKQCGSGEGPEQPAKMIREDDGGSRKAFFGDL
;
A
#
# COMPACT_ATOMS: atom_id res chain seq x y z
N MET A 1 18.62 22.75 -34.89
CA MET A 1 18.07 22.81 -33.51
C MET A 1 16.56 22.85 -33.63
N GLY A 2 15.92 21.71 -33.41
CA GLY A 2 14.46 21.59 -33.46
C GLY A 2 13.81 22.16 -32.20
N PRO A 3 12.47 22.23 -32.15
CA PRO A 3 11.72 22.68 -30.97
C PRO A 3 11.75 21.60 -29.87
N GLU A 4 12.93 21.35 -29.32
CA GLU A 4 13.18 20.41 -28.19
C GLU A 4 12.68 20.95 -26.84
N LEU A 5 12.05 22.12 -26.84
CA LEU A 5 11.42 22.72 -25.67
C LEU A 5 9.94 23.01 -25.94
N ALA A 6 9.25 22.09 -26.62
CA ALA A 6 7.80 21.97 -26.49
C ALA A 6 7.45 21.50 -25.08
N ARG A 7 7.66 22.37 -24.08
CA ARG A 7 6.80 22.55 -22.90
C ARG A 7 6.11 21.29 -22.36
N THR A 8 6.85 20.21 -22.10
CA THR A 8 6.39 19.19 -21.14
C THR A 8 6.56 19.82 -19.76
N LEU A 9 5.63 20.71 -19.40
CA LEU A 9 5.42 21.05 -18.00
C LEU A 9 4.91 19.74 -17.37
N LEU A 10 5.75 19.08 -16.59
CA LEU A 10 5.30 17.99 -15.72
C LEU A 10 4.38 18.67 -14.68
N ILE A 11 3.10 18.83 -15.00
CA ILE A 11 2.14 19.44 -14.08
C ILE A 11 1.94 18.41 -12.97
N PHE A 12 2.66 18.60 -11.87
CA PHE A 12 2.42 17.82 -10.67
C PHE A 12 1.07 18.20 -10.09
N THR A 13 0.13 17.26 -10.12
CA THR A 13 -1.24 17.52 -9.65
C THR A 13 -1.42 16.89 -8.28
N ALA A 14 -1.54 17.73 -7.25
CA ALA A 14 -1.67 17.32 -5.87
C ALA A 14 -2.96 17.84 -5.24
N ILE A 15 -3.57 17.01 -4.40
CA ILE A 15 -4.64 17.41 -3.49
C ILE A 15 -4.16 17.12 -2.08
N ASP A 16 -4.06 18.18 -1.27
CA ASP A 16 -3.74 18.08 0.14
C ASP A 16 -4.91 18.66 0.96
N PHE A 17 -5.59 17.77 1.67
CA PHE A 17 -6.65 18.07 2.63
C PHE A 17 -6.28 17.63 4.04
N SER A 18 -4.99 17.41 4.30
CA SER A 18 -4.50 16.92 5.58
C SER A 18 -4.76 17.91 6.72
N SER A 19 -4.77 17.39 7.95
CA SER A 19 -4.84 18.20 9.18
C SER A 19 -6.07 19.10 9.26
N ASN A 20 -7.23 18.52 8.99
CA ASN A 20 -8.52 19.19 9.04
C ASN A 20 -9.52 18.43 9.93
N GLY A 21 -10.74 18.96 10.00
CA GLY A 21 -11.86 18.34 10.71
C GLY A 21 -12.80 17.53 9.81
N PHE A 22 -12.38 17.13 8.60
CA PHE A 22 -13.28 16.43 7.68
C PHE A 22 -13.72 15.10 8.27
N HIS A 23 -15.00 14.77 8.08
CA HIS A 23 -15.63 13.60 8.65
C HIS A 23 -16.61 12.96 7.66
N GLY A 24 -17.18 11.83 8.03
CA GLY A 24 -18.01 11.03 7.13
C GLY A 24 -17.16 10.16 6.21
N LYS A 25 -17.72 9.73 5.08
CA LYS A 25 -17.05 8.81 4.15
C LYS A 25 -16.25 9.58 3.12
N ILE A 26 -15.18 8.95 2.62
CA ILE A 26 -14.50 9.41 1.41
C ILE A 26 -15.44 9.17 0.21
N PRO A 27 -15.78 10.19 -0.59
CA PRO A 27 -16.66 10.02 -1.75
C PRO A 27 -16.00 9.19 -2.86
N GLU A 28 -16.78 8.32 -3.53
CA GLU A 28 -16.32 7.55 -4.70
C GLU A 28 -15.85 8.46 -5.85
N ALA A 29 -16.39 9.68 -5.95
CA ALA A 29 -16.04 10.67 -6.97
C ALA A 29 -14.56 11.09 -6.95
N ILE A 30 -13.82 10.89 -5.85
CA ILE A 30 -12.36 11.13 -5.84
C ILE A 30 -11.67 10.26 -6.88
N GLY A 31 -12.18 9.06 -7.15
CA GLY A 31 -11.65 8.15 -8.18
C GLY A 31 -11.83 8.64 -9.63
N GLU A 32 -12.51 9.76 -9.86
CA GLU A 32 -12.66 10.39 -11.19
C GLU A 32 -11.51 11.36 -11.52
N LEU A 33 -10.66 11.68 -10.54
CA LEU A 33 -9.58 12.65 -10.65
C LEU A 33 -8.31 12.02 -11.27
N CYS A 34 -8.43 11.38 -12.44
CA CYS A 34 -7.40 10.49 -13.00
C CYS A 34 -6.01 11.12 -13.26
N ALA A 35 -5.89 12.45 -13.21
CA ALA A 35 -4.63 13.16 -13.41
C ALA A 35 -3.85 13.42 -12.09
N ILE A 36 -4.42 13.11 -10.92
CA ILE A 36 -3.75 13.39 -9.65
C ILE A 36 -2.59 12.42 -9.41
N GLN A 37 -1.49 12.96 -8.87
CA GLN A 37 -0.29 12.23 -8.51
C GLN A 37 -0.10 12.14 -7.00
N MET A 38 -0.67 13.08 -6.24
CA MET A 38 -0.66 13.05 -4.77
C MET A 38 -2.06 13.28 -4.22
N LEU A 39 -2.47 12.41 -3.31
CA LEU A 39 -3.68 12.57 -2.51
C LEU A 39 -3.32 12.41 -1.02
N ASN A 40 -3.39 13.51 -0.27
CA ASN A 40 -3.19 13.52 1.16
C ASN A 40 -4.49 13.86 1.89
N LEU A 41 -5.05 12.87 2.60
CA LEU A 41 -6.25 12.99 3.45
C LEU A 41 -5.93 12.75 4.93
N SER A 42 -4.65 12.78 5.31
CA SER A 42 -4.18 12.45 6.65
C SER A 42 -4.72 13.39 7.74
N HIS A 43 -4.69 12.95 9.00
CA HIS A 43 -5.06 13.76 10.17
C HIS A 43 -6.45 14.40 10.04
N ASN A 44 -7.45 13.57 9.79
CA ASN A 44 -8.85 13.94 9.69
C ASN A 44 -9.71 12.98 10.52
N SER A 45 -11.03 13.05 10.37
CA SER A 45 -12.01 12.16 11.01
C SER A 45 -12.80 11.35 9.98
N PHE A 46 -12.22 11.02 8.82
CA PHE A 46 -12.88 10.17 7.83
C PHE A 46 -13.19 8.78 8.39
N THR A 47 -14.33 8.23 8.01
CA THR A 47 -14.92 6.97 8.51
C THR A 47 -15.37 6.11 7.32
N GLY A 48 -15.80 4.88 7.59
CA GLY A 48 -16.27 3.98 6.54
C GLY A 48 -15.11 3.31 5.80
N HIS A 49 -15.33 2.89 4.57
CA HIS A 49 -14.36 2.11 3.78
C HIS A 49 -13.51 3.03 2.91
N ILE A 50 -12.31 2.55 2.54
CA ILE A 50 -11.55 3.12 1.43
C ILE A 50 -12.33 2.82 0.14
N PRO A 51 -12.69 3.84 -0.68
CA PRO A 51 -13.40 3.62 -1.93
C PRO A 51 -12.58 2.78 -2.90
N GLN A 52 -13.21 1.79 -3.53
CA GLN A 52 -12.55 1.00 -4.58
C GLN A 52 -12.20 1.84 -5.81
N SER A 53 -12.94 2.94 -6.05
CA SER A 53 -12.68 3.87 -7.16
C SER A 53 -11.32 4.53 -7.10
N LEU A 54 -10.66 4.58 -5.93
CA LEU A 54 -9.28 5.07 -5.83
C LEU A 54 -8.31 4.23 -6.68
N GLY A 55 -8.64 2.97 -7.00
CA GLY A 55 -7.87 2.15 -7.93
C GLY A 55 -7.88 2.65 -9.39
N ASN A 56 -8.70 3.65 -9.73
CA ASN A 56 -8.73 4.28 -11.06
C ASN A 56 -7.66 5.37 -11.22
N LEU A 57 -7.03 5.81 -10.13
CA LEU A 57 -6.07 6.90 -10.12
C LEU A 57 -4.68 6.43 -10.56
N VAL A 58 -4.59 5.87 -11.77
CA VAL A 58 -3.40 5.12 -12.22
C VAL A 58 -2.10 5.94 -12.26
N GLN A 59 -2.18 7.27 -12.26
CA GLN A 59 -1.02 8.17 -12.19
C GLN A 59 -0.58 8.50 -10.76
N LEU A 60 -1.26 7.96 -9.75
CA LEU A 60 -1.01 8.29 -8.35
C LEU A 60 0.35 7.75 -7.87
N GLU A 61 1.16 8.64 -7.31
CA GLU A 61 2.50 8.39 -6.77
C GLU A 61 2.49 8.38 -5.24
N SER A 62 1.59 9.15 -4.61
CA SER A 62 1.47 9.25 -3.15
C SER A 62 0.02 9.21 -2.68
N LEU A 63 -0.26 8.30 -1.74
CA LEU A 63 -1.56 8.11 -1.10
C LEU A 63 -1.42 8.06 0.42
N ASP A 64 -1.85 9.12 1.09
CA ASP A 64 -1.76 9.26 2.55
C ASP A 64 -3.14 9.40 3.20
N HIS A 65 -3.47 8.45 4.07
CA HIS A 65 -4.67 8.44 4.90
C HIS A 65 -4.35 8.27 6.40
N LEU A 66 -3.11 8.56 6.79
CA LEU A 66 -2.65 8.48 8.18
C LEU A 66 -3.64 9.12 9.14
N SER A 67 -3.87 8.49 10.29
CA SER A 67 -4.63 9.08 11.41
C SER A 67 -6.04 9.52 11.01
N ASN A 68 -6.86 8.53 10.69
CA ASN A 68 -8.30 8.67 10.42
C ASN A 68 -9.05 7.54 11.16
N LYS A 69 -10.34 7.37 10.87
CA LYS A 69 -11.20 6.31 11.43
C LYS A 69 -11.69 5.35 10.33
N LEU A 70 -10.92 5.22 9.24
CA LEU A 70 -11.25 4.31 8.13
C LEU A 70 -11.28 2.86 8.63
N SER A 71 -12.12 2.04 8.02
CA SER A 71 -12.48 0.71 8.48
C SER A 71 -12.72 -0.23 7.30
N GLY A 72 -12.85 -1.52 7.59
CA GLY A 72 -13.01 -2.54 6.54
C GLY A 72 -11.69 -2.92 5.89
N ARG A 73 -11.77 -3.65 4.77
CA ARG A 73 -10.59 -4.16 4.06
C ARG A 73 -9.98 -3.10 3.16
N ILE A 74 -8.68 -3.21 2.92
CA ILE A 74 -8.00 -2.49 1.83
C ILE A 74 -8.52 -3.06 0.50
N PRO A 75 -9.10 -2.25 -0.40
CA PRO A 75 -9.59 -2.74 -1.69
C PRO A 75 -8.45 -3.29 -2.55
N SER A 76 -8.64 -4.48 -3.13
CA SER A 76 -7.64 -5.06 -4.04
C SER A 76 -7.44 -4.24 -5.31
N GLN A 77 -8.42 -3.39 -5.68
CA GLN A 77 -8.32 -2.46 -6.80
C GLN A 77 -7.14 -1.49 -6.66
N LEU A 78 -6.67 -1.21 -5.44
CA LEU A 78 -5.51 -0.34 -5.25
C LEU A 78 -4.22 -0.95 -5.81
N THR A 79 -4.15 -2.26 -6.05
CA THR A 79 -3.00 -2.85 -6.74
C THR A 79 -2.87 -2.37 -8.18
N ASN A 80 -3.89 -1.71 -8.76
CA ASN A 80 -3.78 -1.07 -10.08
C ASN A 80 -2.91 0.20 -10.10
N LEU A 81 -2.55 0.75 -8.94
CA LEU A 81 -1.77 1.98 -8.81
C LEU A 81 -0.28 1.73 -9.01
N THR A 82 0.14 1.37 -10.22
CA THR A 82 1.51 0.90 -10.50
C THR A 82 2.61 1.95 -10.36
N PHE A 83 2.26 3.24 -10.27
CA PHE A 83 3.18 4.35 -10.00
C PHE A 83 3.26 4.71 -8.52
N LEU A 84 2.52 4.02 -7.64
CA LEU A 84 2.45 4.36 -6.23
C LEU A 84 3.77 4.06 -5.52
N GLU A 85 4.43 5.10 -5.02
CA GLU A 85 5.71 5.03 -4.30
C GLU A 85 5.54 5.25 -2.79
N VAL A 86 4.53 6.03 -2.40
CA VAL A 86 4.23 6.32 -0.99
C VAL A 86 2.82 5.88 -0.67
N LEU A 87 2.69 4.97 0.30
CA LEU A 87 1.42 4.52 0.85
C LEU A 87 1.46 4.65 2.36
N ILE A 88 0.54 5.41 2.95
CA ILE A 88 0.44 5.55 4.41
C ILE A 88 -1.00 5.36 4.86
N PHE A 89 -1.31 4.19 5.42
CA PHE A 89 -2.62 3.82 5.95
C PHE A 89 -2.62 3.64 7.47
N SER A 90 -1.51 3.96 8.14
CA SER A 90 -1.35 3.74 9.57
C SER A 90 -2.32 4.55 10.40
N GLN A 91 -2.57 4.09 11.63
CA GLN A 91 -3.49 4.71 12.59
C GLN A 91 -4.92 4.85 12.04
N ASN A 92 -5.49 3.73 11.59
CA ASN A 92 -6.89 3.58 11.21
C ASN A 92 -7.48 2.32 11.87
N ASN A 93 -8.71 1.94 11.50
CA ASN A 93 -9.41 0.73 11.96
C ASN A 93 -9.52 -0.32 10.83
N LEU A 94 -8.54 -0.39 9.92
CA LEU A 94 -8.55 -1.34 8.80
C LEU A 94 -8.39 -2.79 9.28
N VAL A 95 -8.96 -3.72 8.53
CA VAL A 95 -9.02 -5.14 8.89
C VAL A 95 -8.72 -6.07 7.71
N GLY A 96 -8.37 -7.31 8.00
CA GLY A 96 -8.18 -8.35 6.97
C GLY A 96 -6.80 -8.35 6.32
N PRO A 97 -6.61 -9.13 5.25
CA PRO A 97 -5.33 -9.25 4.58
C PRO A 97 -4.92 -7.95 3.88
N ILE A 98 -3.64 -7.60 3.98
CA ILE A 98 -3.02 -6.61 3.11
C ILE A 98 -2.90 -7.21 1.70
N PRO A 99 -3.33 -6.52 0.62
CA PRO A 99 -3.08 -6.97 -0.75
C PRO A 99 -1.58 -7.17 -0.96
N TYR A 100 -1.16 -8.31 -1.51
CA TYR A 100 0.27 -8.68 -1.58
C TYR A 100 0.85 -8.63 -3.02
N GLU A 101 0.12 -8.03 -3.97
CA GLU A 101 0.51 -8.03 -5.38
C GLU A 101 1.17 -6.73 -5.81
N LYS A 102 2.01 -6.81 -6.86
CA LYS A 102 2.66 -5.67 -7.52
C LYS A 102 3.40 -4.80 -6.50
N GLN A 103 3.21 -3.48 -6.51
CA GLN A 103 3.87 -2.53 -5.61
C GLN A 103 3.43 -2.65 -4.14
N PHE A 104 2.32 -3.34 -3.82
CA PHE A 104 1.91 -3.46 -2.41
C PHE A 104 2.85 -4.31 -1.55
N ASN A 105 3.66 -5.17 -2.18
CA ASN A 105 4.68 -5.97 -1.49
C ASN A 105 5.98 -5.20 -1.17
N THR A 106 6.10 -3.94 -1.59
CA THR A 106 7.31 -3.13 -1.33
C THR A 106 7.15 -2.20 -0.14
N PHE A 107 5.91 -1.90 0.29
CA PHE A 107 5.64 -1.01 1.41
C PHE A 107 6.00 -1.66 2.75
N GLU A 108 6.56 -0.85 3.65
CA GLU A 108 7.04 -1.31 4.95
C GLU A 108 5.92 -1.35 6.01
N THR A 109 6.22 -1.99 7.15
CA THR A 109 5.32 -2.14 8.31
C THR A 109 4.72 -0.81 8.77
N ASP A 110 5.49 0.28 8.71
CA ASP A 110 5.08 1.61 9.16
C ASP A 110 3.88 2.17 8.37
N SER A 111 3.72 1.74 7.12
CA SER A 111 2.58 2.09 6.26
C SER A 111 1.25 1.57 6.82
N TYR A 112 1.28 0.54 7.67
CA TYR A 112 0.09 -0.20 8.11
C TYR A 112 -0.10 -0.22 9.63
N GLN A 113 0.88 0.26 10.40
CA GLN A 113 0.88 0.21 11.86
C GLN A 113 -0.38 0.88 12.46
N GLY A 114 -0.82 0.43 13.63
CA GLY A 114 -1.98 1.02 14.33
C GLY A 114 -3.33 0.51 13.82
N ASN A 115 -3.37 -0.30 12.76
CA ASN A 115 -4.56 -1.03 12.33
C ASN A 115 -4.59 -2.44 12.95
N LEU A 116 -5.20 -2.59 14.13
CA LEU A 116 -5.18 -3.85 14.89
C LEU A 116 -5.77 -5.05 14.13
N GLY A 117 -6.67 -4.80 13.19
CA GLY A 117 -7.34 -5.84 12.41
C GLY A 117 -6.58 -6.32 11.18
N LEU A 118 -5.56 -5.59 10.71
CA LEU A 118 -4.78 -6.00 9.53
C LEU A 118 -3.94 -7.25 9.82
N CYS A 119 -3.63 -7.99 8.76
CA CYS A 119 -2.76 -9.16 8.78
C CYS A 119 -2.12 -9.37 7.39
N GLY A 120 -1.13 -10.24 7.31
CA GLY A 120 -0.37 -10.51 6.09
C GLY A 120 0.86 -9.60 5.97
N PHE A 121 1.77 -9.96 5.06
CA PHE A 121 2.99 -9.19 4.80
C PHE A 121 2.63 -7.73 4.43
N PRO A 122 3.39 -6.71 4.89
CA PRO A 122 4.66 -6.79 5.65
C PRO A 122 4.50 -7.03 7.15
N LEU A 123 3.27 -7.13 7.67
CA LEU A 123 3.05 -7.35 9.10
C LEU A 123 3.44 -8.76 9.52
N THR A 124 3.91 -8.90 10.76
CA THR A 124 4.22 -10.20 11.37
C THR A 124 2.97 -11.01 11.69
N LYS A 125 1.81 -10.35 11.82
CA LYS A 125 0.53 -10.98 12.11
C LYS A 125 0.03 -11.75 10.89
N GLN A 126 -0.11 -13.07 11.03
CA GLN A 126 -0.68 -13.93 10.00
C GLN A 126 -2.19 -13.80 9.93
N CYS A 127 -2.75 -13.94 8.73
CA CYS A 127 -4.20 -14.06 8.55
C CYS A 127 -4.66 -15.47 8.91
N GLY A 128 -5.84 -15.60 9.53
CA GLY A 128 -6.43 -16.91 9.80
C GLY A 128 -6.67 -17.69 8.50
N SER A 129 -6.50 -19.01 8.57
CA SER A 129 -6.72 -19.96 7.46
C SER A 129 -8.15 -19.85 6.94
N GLY A 130 -8.37 -19.02 5.93
CA GLY A 130 -9.68 -18.75 5.35
C GLY A 130 -9.78 -17.44 4.57
N GLU A 131 -8.85 -16.50 4.74
CA GLU A 131 -8.97 -15.16 4.16
C GLU A 131 -7.66 -14.54 3.65
N GLY A 132 -6.78 -15.27 2.96
CA GLY A 132 -5.56 -14.67 2.41
C GLY A 132 -5.01 -15.34 1.14
N PRO A 133 -4.39 -14.58 0.22
CA PRO A 133 -3.63 -15.16 -0.89
C PRO A 133 -2.40 -15.91 -0.34
N GLU A 134 -2.09 -17.07 -0.94
CA GLU A 134 -0.93 -17.91 -0.59
C GLU A 134 0.36 -17.08 -0.65
N GLN A 135 1.03 -16.91 0.50
CA GLN A 135 2.36 -16.30 0.57
C GLN A 135 3.43 -17.33 0.15
N PRO A 136 4.43 -16.96 -0.67
CA PRO A 136 5.56 -17.84 -0.94
C PRO A 136 6.40 -18.08 0.33
N ALA A 137 6.88 -19.32 0.48
CA ALA A 137 7.62 -19.80 1.65
C ALA A 137 8.85 -18.92 1.96
N LYS A 138 9.02 -18.59 3.25
CA LYS A 138 10.19 -17.86 3.76
C LYS A 138 11.48 -18.61 3.38
N MET A 139 12.40 -17.96 2.68
CA MET A 139 13.80 -18.40 2.59
C MET A 139 14.43 -18.29 3.99
N ILE A 140 14.56 -19.43 4.66
CA ILE A 140 15.38 -19.54 5.86
C ILE A 140 16.84 -19.40 5.41
N ARG A 141 17.54 -18.36 5.85
CA ARG A 141 18.99 -18.30 5.76
C ARG A 141 19.53 -19.27 6.82
N GLU A 142 20.06 -20.41 6.38
CA GLU A 142 20.85 -21.28 7.25
C GLU A 142 22.19 -20.60 7.52
N ASP A 143 22.45 -20.37 8.81
CA ASP A 143 23.70 -19.84 9.33
C ASP A 143 24.76 -20.95 9.24
N ASP A 144 25.77 -20.74 8.39
CA ASP A 144 26.81 -21.72 8.07
C ASP A 144 27.83 -21.83 9.22
N GLY A 145 27.48 -22.63 10.24
CA GLY A 145 28.38 -23.12 11.26
C GLY A 145 29.26 -24.23 10.70
N GLY A 146 30.35 -23.86 10.05
CA GLY A 146 31.29 -24.79 9.43
C GLY A 146 31.90 -25.82 10.41
N SER A 147 31.86 -27.09 10.03
CA SER A 147 32.97 -28.02 10.28
C SER A 147 32.95 -29.18 9.29
N ARG A 148 34.06 -29.34 8.57
CA ARG A 148 34.30 -30.32 7.51
C ARG A 148 34.22 -31.76 8.04
N LYS A 149 33.67 -32.67 7.23
CA LYS A 149 34.28 -33.98 6.95
C LYS A 149 33.86 -34.47 5.55
N ALA A 150 34.87 -34.79 4.75
CA ALA A 150 34.77 -35.33 3.41
C ALA A 150 34.23 -36.77 3.42
N PHE A 151 33.52 -37.18 2.36
CA PHE A 151 33.56 -38.55 1.83
C PHE A 151 33.33 -38.52 0.31
N PHE A 152 34.19 -39.24 -0.40
CA PHE A 152 34.25 -39.42 -1.85
C PHE A 152 33.01 -40.12 -2.41
N GLY A 153 32.70 -39.86 -3.68
CA GLY A 153 31.72 -40.61 -4.45
C GLY A 153 32.19 -42.03 -4.79
N ASP A 154 31.22 -42.88 -5.13
CA ASP A 154 31.21 -43.79 -6.29
C ASP A 154 29.95 -44.67 -6.23
N LEU A 155 29.06 -44.49 -7.21
CA LEU A 155 28.44 -45.48 -8.12
C LEU A 155 27.21 -44.88 -8.82
#